data_AF-A5ZR22-F1
#
_entry.id   AF-A5ZR22-F1
#
_cell.length_a   1.000
_cell.length_b   1.000
_cell.length_c   1.000
_cell.angle_alpha   90.00
_cell.angle_beta   90.00
_cell.angle_gamma   90.00
#
_symmetry.space_group_name_H-M   'P 1'
#
loop_
_entity.id
_entity.type
_entity.pdbx_description
1 polymer ?
#
loop_
_entity_poly.entity_id
_entity_poly.type
_entity_poly.pdbx_seq_one_letter_code
_entity_poly.pdbx_strand_id
1 'polypeptide(L)'
;MIKKTLKINGVERILILDKDETLAQVLRNHLLLTGCKIGCGEGHCGACNVIMNGKVTRSCIYKMSRVPDNAEITTIEGVGTISDMHPIQVAWMAYGCAQCGFCSPGFIISAKVLLDNNPSPTREEVRDWFNKQRNLCRCTGYKPLIDATMAAAAVMRGEMTKEDLVFKQTGDSIVGTNYIRPSAAQKVTGTWDFGADDALKMPEGTLRLALTQARVSHANILSIDTTEAESMPGVVRVITAKDIKAAGGTNKINGLVMLPKHNKTDGFERPVLCDEKIFQFGDAIAIVAADTEEHARAAADAVKVEIKELPAYMNAMDAIAPDAAEIHPGTPNAFFETNCIKGPDFDWDSIPDSQQVEIESYCSRQPHLHLEPDCGYGYIDEDGMITVHSKSIGIHLHMPMIADGIGVPLENLRLVQNHAGGTFGYKFSPTNEALIGAAVKILERPVSLVFNQFQNITYTGKRSPAFMNIKLAADENGKLLALWGNNYVDHGPYSEFGDLLTMRLSQFTGAGYGINSIRNKSTTVFTNHAWGSAFRAYGSPQSYMGSEIAIDVLAAKMGIDPFDMREMNCYKRIRRNYDPDRLSAGSIL
;
A
#
# COMPACT_ATOMS: atom_id res chain seq x y z
N MET A 1 -2.17 -8.62 -36.71
CA MET A 1 -1.46 -7.36 -37.00
C MET A 1 -2.32 -6.39 -37.81
N ILE A 2 -2.24 -5.10 -37.52
CA ILE A 2 -2.86 -3.98 -38.25
C ILE A 2 -1.82 -2.87 -38.45
N LYS A 3 -1.89 -2.16 -39.58
CA LYS A 3 -1.11 -0.93 -39.80
C LYS A 3 -1.92 0.27 -39.32
N LYS A 4 -1.30 1.18 -38.56
CA LYS A 4 -1.90 2.44 -38.12
C LYS A 4 -0.94 3.60 -38.41
N THR A 5 -1.45 4.63 -39.07
CA THR A 5 -0.79 5.95 -39.09
C THR A 5 -1.43 6.80 -38.00
N LEU A 6 -0.65 7.28 -37.02
CA LEU A 6 -1.14 8.06 -35.87
C LEU A 6 -0.30 9.33 -35.71
N LYS A 7 -0.89 10.42 -35.24
CA LYS A 7 -0.16 11.64 -34.86
C LYS A 7 0.00 11.68 -33.34
N ILE A 8 1.17 11.33 -32.83
CA ILE A 8 1.43 11.21 -31.39
C ILE A 8 2.36 12.34 -30.96
N ASN A 9 1.89 13.19 -30.04
CA ASN A 9 2.60 14.38 -29.55
C ASN A 9 3.12 15.27 -30.68
N GLY A 10 2.28 15.47 -31.70
CA GLY A 10 2.62 16.29 -32.87
C GLY A 10 3.37 15.56 -33.99
N VAL A 11 3.86 14.34 -33.75
CA VAL A 11 4.68 13.58 -34.70
C VAL A 11 3.88 12.46 -35.36
N GLU A 12 3.91 12.38 -36.68
CA GLU A 12 3.31 11.25 -37.41
C GLU A 12 4.14 9.97 -37.21
N ARG A 13 3.46 8.86 -36.92
CA ARG A 13 4.05 7.54 -36.66
C ARG A 13 3.27 6.48 -37.45
N ILE A 14 3.98 5.64 -38.17
CA ILE A 14 3.41 4.45 -38.82
C ILE A 14 3.80 3.23 -37.98
N LEU A 15 2.80 2.54 -37.44
CA LEU A 15 2.98 1.41 -36.53
C LEU A 15 2.32 0.15 -37.08
N ILE A 16 2.96 -1.01 -36.86
CA ILE A 16 2.42 -2.34 -37.15
C ILE A 16 2.16 -3.02 -35.81
N LEU A 17 0.90 -3.19 -35.45
CA LEU A 17 0.47 -3.49 -34.07
C LEU A 17 -0.45 -4.70 -34.02
N ASP A 18 -0.60 -5.31 -32.84
CA ASP A 18 -1.74 -6.19 -32.63
C ASP A 18 -3.02 -5.36 -32.55
N LYS A 19 -4.13 -5.87 -33.09
CA LYS A 19 -5.43 -5.22 -33.02
C LYS A 19 -6.03 -5.24 -31.61
N ASP A 20 -5.61 -6.22 -30.80
CA ASP A 20 -6.13 -6.47 -29.46
C ASP A 20 -5.30 -5.81 -28.35
N GLU A 21 -4.09 -5.33 -28.67
CA GLU A 21 -3.32 -4.44 -27.81
C GLU A 21 -4.13 -3.19 -27.46
N THR A 22 -3.93 -2.71 -26.23
CA THR A 22 -4.49 -1.46 -25.75
C THR A 22 -3.60 -0.29 -26.17
N LEU A 23 -4.19 0.89 -26.30
CA LEU A 23 -3.43 2.12 -26.58
C LEU A 23 -2.35 2.36 -25.51
N ALA A 24 -2.62 2.02 -24.26
CA ALA A 24 -1.64 2.07 -23.18
C ALA A 24 -0.39 1.21 -23.47
N GLN A 25 -0.58 -0.04 -23.89
CA GLN A 25 0.51 -0.95 -24.23
C GLN A 25 1.31 -0.41 -25.42
N VAL A 26 0.65 0.14 -26.44
CA VAL A 26 1.34 0.75 -27.58
C VAL A 26 2.19 1.95 -27.16
N LEU A 27 1.61 2.88 -26.40
CA LEU A 27 2.33 4.08 -25.95
C LEU A 27 3.53 3.73 -25.06
N ARG A 28 3.37 2.76 -24.16
CA ARG A 28 4.42 2.42 -23.20
C ARG A 28 5.46 1.45 -23.74
N ASN A 29 5.03 0.33 -24.32
CA ASN A 29 5.93 -0.78 -24.66
C ASN A 29 6.63 -0.52 -26.00
N HIS A 30 5.93 0.04 -26.98
CA HIS A 30 6.48 0.28 -28.32
C HIS A 30 7.14 1.65 -28.46
N LEU A 31 6.62 2.67 -27.77
CA LEU A 31 7.07 4.05 -27.91
C LEU A 31 7.81 4.60 -26.68
N LEU A 32 7.88 3.82 -25.59
CA LEU A 32 8.49 4.23 -24.32
C LEU A 32 7.98 5.56 -23.75
N LEU A 33 6.72 5.92 -24.06
CA LEU A 33 6.01 7.05 -23.46
C LEU A 33 5.44 6.62 -22.10
N THR A 34 6.35 6.37 -21.15
CA THR A 34 6.05 5.84 -19.82
C THR A 34 5.31 6.86 -18.94
N GLY A 35 5.18 8.12 -19.36
CA GLY A 35 4.34 9.11 -18.70
C GLY A 35 2.85 8.74 -18.69
N CYS A 36 2.40 7.89 -19.62
CA CYS A 36 1.10 7.23 -19.54
C CYS A 36 1.13 6.13 -18.47
N LYS A 37 0.76 6.44 -17.23
CA LYS A 37 0.85 5.52 -16.08
C LYS A 37 -0.29 4.51 -16.04
N ILE A 38 0.00 3.25 -15.73
CA ILE A 38 -1.01 2.18 -15.60
C ILE A 38 -1.17 1.78 -14.15
N GLY A 39 -2.30 2.17 -13.56
CA GLY A 39 -2.69 1.75 -12.22
C GLY A 39 -3.61 0.54 -12.27
N CYS A 40 -4.92 0.80 -12.24
CA CYS A 40 -5.93 -0.25 -12.16
C CYS A 40 -6.01 -1.19 -13.38
N GLY A 41 -5.49 -0.82 -14.55
CA GLY A 41 -5.66 -1.58 -15.81
C GLY A 41 -7.10 -1.64 -16.37
N GLU A 42 -8.12 -1.32 -15.57
CA GLU A 42 -9.54 -1.53 -15.90
C GLU A 42 -10.35 -0.24 -16.13
N GLY A 43 -9.69 0.91 -16.28
CA GLY A 43 -10.36 2.19 -16.55
C GLY A 43 -11.02 2.87 -15.34
N HIS A 44 -10.71 2.45 -14.11
CA HIS A 44 -11.28 3.01 -12.87
C HIS A 44 -10.53 4.22 -12.29
N CYS A 45 -9.22 4.36 -12.54
CA CYS A 45 -8.37 5.32 -11.81
C CYS A 45 -7.90 6.56 -12.58
N GLY A 46 -8.05 6.57 -13.92
CA GLY A 46 -7.70 7.73 -14.76
C GLY A 46 -6.20 8.05 -14.87
N ALA A 47 -5.30 7.24 -14.27
CA ALA A 47 -3.85 7.45 -14.36
C ALA A 47 -3.32 7.35 -15.82
N CYS A 48 -3.98 6.54 -16.64
CA CYS A 48 -3.65 6.28 -18.04
C CYS A 48 -4.28 7.28 -19.02
N ASN A 49 -4.91 8.36 -18.52
CA ASN A 49 -5.62 9.28 -19.38
C ASN A 49 -4.66 9.93 -20.39
N VAL A 50 -5.06 9.91 -21.66
CA VAL A 50 -4.43 10.63 -22.78
C VAL A 50 -5.49 11.49 -23.46
N ILE A 51 -5.08 12.48 -24.24
CA ILE A 51 -5.98 13.18 -25.15
C ILE A 51 -5.99 12.40 -26.46
N MET A 52 -7.16 12.01 -26.96
CA MET A 52 -7.31 11.45 -28.29
C MET A 52 -8.40 12.23 -29.02
N ASN A 53 -8.05 12.87 -30.13
CA ASN A 53 -8.93 13.73 -30.93
C ASN A 53 -9.67 14.76 -30.06
N GLY A 54 -8.93 15.46 -29.20
CA GLY A 54 -9.45 16.49 -28.28
C GLY A 54 -10.23 15.98 -27.07
N LYS A 55 -10.35 14.66 -26.87
CA LYS A 55 -11.12 14.06 -25.75
C LYS A 55 -10.23 13.27 -24.81
N VAL A 56 -10.51 13.36 -23.51
CA VAL A 56 -9.89 12.49 -22.51
C VAL A 56 -10.28 11.04 -22.78
N THR A 57 -9.28 10.18 -22.95
CA THR A 57 -9.44 8.76 -23.23
C THR A 57 -8.62 7.93 -22.25
N ARG A 58 -9.25 6.93 -21.63
CA ARG A 58 -8.58 5.95 -20.76
C ARG A 58 -7.90 4.90 -21.65
N SER A 59 -6.59 5.06 -21.87
CA SER A 59 -5.84 4.26 -22.84
C SER A 59 -5.74 2.76 -22.49
N CYS A 60 -5.84 2.40 -21.21
CA CYS A 60 -5.72 0.99 -20.76
C CYS A 60 -6.89 0.09 -21.17
N ILE A 61 -8.04 0.64 -21.54
CA ILE A 61 -9.22 -0.13 -21.98
C ILE A 61 -9.58 0.16 -23.45
N TYR A 62 -8.74 0.93 -24.15
CA TYR A 62 -9.01 1.35 -25.52
C TYR A 62 -8.16 0.54 -26.49
N LYS A 63 -8.74 -0.49 -27.11
CA LYS A 63 -8.04 -1.38 -28.06
C LYS A 63 -7.65 -0.66 -29.34
N MET A 64 -6.53 -1.04 -29.94
CA MET A 64 -6.02 -0.47 -31.20
C MET A 64 -6.95 -0.70 -32.40
N SER A 65 -7.73 -1.78 -32.40
CA SER A 65 -8.82 -1.99 -33.37
C SER A 65 -9.86 -0.86 -33.39
N ARG A 66 -10.00 -0.10 -32.30
CA ARG A 66 -10.95 1.02 -32.18
C ARG A 66 -10.29 2.39 -32.35
N VAL A 67 -8.97 2.46 -32.45
CA VAL A 67 -8.25 3.72 -32.67
C VAL A 67 -8.36 4.06 -34.16
N PRO A 68 -8.96 5.21 -34.54
CA PRO A 68 -9.05 5.60 -35.94
C PRO A 68 -7.67 5.79 -36.56
N ASP A 69 -7.56 5.56 -37.87
CA ASP A 69 -6.38 6.00 -38.62
C ASP A 69 -6.30 7.54 -38.55
N ASN A 70 -5.08 8.05 -38.52
CA ASN A 70 -4.73 9.46 -38.36
C ASN A 70 -5.25 10.11 -37.07
N ALA A 71 -5.59 9.30 -36.05
CA ALA A 71 -5.95 9.84 -34.74
C ALA A 71 -4.80 10.67 -34.15
N GLU A 72 -5.15 11.82 -33.56
CA GLU A 72 -4.22 12.68 -32.85
C GLU A 72 -4.24 12.34 -31.36
N ILE A 73 -3.08 12.00 -30.82
CA ILE A 73 -2.91 11.52 -29.46
C ILE A 73 -1.89 12.41 -28.75
N THR A 74 -2.26 12.95 -27.60
CA THR A 74 -1.37 13.71 -26.73
C THR A 74 -1.22 13.00 -25.39
N THR A 75 0.01 12.64 -25.04
CA THR A 75 0.40 12.14 -23.72
C THR A 75 0.99 13.28 -22.88
N ILE A 76 1.38 13.01 -21.64
CA ILE A 76 1.94 14.05 -20.76
C ILE A 76 3.23 14.65 -21.32
N GLU A 77 4.01 13.85 -22.04
CA GLU A 77 5.22 14.26 -22.75
C GLU A 77 4.93 15.29 -23.85
N GLY A 78 3.73 15.26 -24.44
CA GLY A 78 3.27 16.25 -25.42
C GLY A 78 2.58 17.47 -24.81
N VAL A 79 2.28 17.47 -23.49
CA VAL A 79 1.73 18.64 -22.79
C VAL A 79 2.82 19.66 -22.48
N GLY A 80 3.99 19.18 -22.08
CA GLY A 80 5.14 20.02 -21.77
C GLY A 80 6.28 19.20 -21.17
N THR A 81 7.50 19.73 -21.29
CA THR A 81 8.74 19.09 -20.86
C THR A 81 9.33 19.82 -19.65
N ILE A 82 10.43 19.32 -19.08
CA ILE A 82 11.09 19.98 -17.95
C ILE A 82 11.54 21.41 -18.32
N SER A 83 12.01 21.61 -19.56
CA SER A 83 12.48 22.92 -20.03
C SER A 83 11.37 23.83 -20.54
N ASP A 84 10.21 23.28 -20.90
CA ASP A 84 9.05 24.05 -21.36
C ASP A 84 7.76 23.44 -20.79
N MET A 85 7.46 23.83 -19.54
CA MET A 85 6.29 23.33 -18.83
C MET A 85 5.03 24.12 -19.18
N HIS A 86 3.93 23.41 -19.37
CA HIS A 86 2.60 24.00 -19.46
C HIS A 86 2.21 24.71 -18.15
N PRO A 87 1.40 25.80 -18.17
CA PRO A 87 0.90 26.43 -16.94
C PRO A 87 0.31 25.46 -15.91
N ILE A 88 -0.39 24.42 -16.38
CA ILE A 88 -0.95 23.36 -15.53
C ILE A 88 0.16 22.59 -14.78
N GLN A 89 1.27 22.25 -15.45
CA GLN A 89 2.39 21.56 -14.82
C GLN A 89 3.05 22.45 -13.75
N VAL A 90 3.27 23.74 -14.05
CA VAL A 90 3.83 24.71 -13.08
C VAL A 90 2.93 24.86 -11.86
N ALA A 91 1.61 25.02 -12.07
CA ALA A 91 0.65 25.09 -10.98
C ALA A 91 0.62 23.80 -10.13
N TRP A 92 0.70 22.63 -10.77
CA TRP A 92 0.77 21.35 -10.06
C TRP A 92 1.97 21.26 -9.11
N MET A 93 3.13 21.79 -9.55
CA MET A 93 4.32 21.84 -8.71
C MET A 93 4.15 22.83 -7.55
N ALA A 94 3.72 24.06 -7.85
CA ALA A 94 3.55 25.14 -6.89
C ALA A 94 2.57 24.81 -5.75
N TYR A 95 1.46 24.15 -6.07
CA TYR A 95 0.43 23.75 -5.10
C TYR A 95 0.72 22.40 -4.44
N GLY A 96 1.90 21.80 -4.66
CA GLY A 96 2.31 20.56 -4.01
C GLY A 96 1.47 19.33 -4.39
N CYS A 97 0.87 19.33 -5.59
CA CYS A 97 -0.03 18.29 -6.06
C CYS A 97 0.67 16.94 -6.25
N ALA A 98 1.92 16.97 -6.73
CA ALA A 98 2.71 15.78 -7.01
C ALA A 98 3.34 15.20 -5.72
N GLN A 99 2.53 14.56 -4.88
CA GLN A 99 3.04 13.80 -3.72
C GLN A 99 3.84 12.57 -4.15
N CYS A 100 3.17 11.42 -4.34
CA CYS A 100 3.81 10.28 -5.01
C CYS A 100 4.01 10.56 -6.50
N GLY A 101 3.11 11.34 -7.12
CA GLY A 101 3.19 11.77 -8.51
C GLY A 101 2.56 10.82 -9.53
N PHE A 102 2.20 9.59 -9.15
CA PHE A 102 1.72 8.57 -10.09
C PHE A 102 0.44 8.99 -10.85
N CYS A 103 -0.47 9.71 -10.18
CA CYS A 103 -1.70 10.20 -10.81
C CYS A 103 -1.50 11.51 -11.60
N SER A 104 -0.38 12.23 -11.39
CA SER A 104 -0.20 13.59 -11.92
C SER A 104 -0.36 13.65 -13.44
N PRO A 105 0.25 12.75 -14.26
CA PRO A 105 0.05 12.78 -15.70
C PRO A 105 -1.42 12.73 -16.14
N GLY A 106 -2.17 11.76 -15.62
CA GLY A 106 -3.58 11.59 -15.99
C GLY A 106 -4.48 12.76 -15.56
N PHE A 107 -4.21 13.36 -14.40
CA PHE A 107 -4.90 14.58 -13.97
C PHE A 107 -4.58 15.78 -14.85
N ILE A 108 -3.30 16.00 -15.18
CA ILE A 108 -2.87 17.12 -16.01
C ILE A 108 -3.46 17.04 -17.41
N ILE A 109 -3.47 15.83 -18.01
CA ILE A 109 -4.16 15.57 -19.27
C ILE A 109 -5.64 15.93 -19.20
N SER A 110 -6.30 15.52 -18.11
CA SER A 110 -7.72 15.77 -17.94
C SER A 110 -8.01 17.25 -17.71
N ALA A 111 -7.20 17.93 -16.91
CA ALA A 111 -7.28 19.37 -16.67
C ALA A 111 -7.03 20.18 -17.95
N LYS A 112 -6.08 19.77 -18.80
CA LYS A 112 -5.84 20.41 -20.09
C LYS A 112 -7.09 20.40 -20.96
N VAL A 113 -7.72 19.24 -21.13
CA VAL A 113 -8.96 19.15 -21.93
C VAL A 113 -10.08 19.98 -21.32
N LEU A 114 -10.20 20.04 -19.98
CA LEU A 114 -11.18 20.92 -19.33
C LEU A 114 -10.92 22.39 -19.70
N LEU A 115 -9.69 22.88 -19.52
CA LEU A 115 -9.35 24.29 -19.71
C LEU A 115 -9.35 24.71 -21.18
N ASP A 116 -9.06 23.79 -22.10
CA ASP A 116 -9.19 24.04 -23.54
C ASP A 116 -10.66 24.27 -23.96
N ASN A 117 -11.63 23.69 -23.23
CA ASN A 117 -13.07 23.80 -23.53
C ASN A 117 -13.81 24.80 -22.63
N ASN A 118 -13.34 25.02 -21.41
CA ASN A 118 -13.85 25.99 -20.45
C ASN A 118 -12.66 26.70 -19.77
N PRO A 119 -12.23 27.87 -20.29
CA PRO A 119 -11.10 28.61 -19.74
C PRO A 119 -11.35 29.22 -18.35
N SER A 120 -12.60 29.27 -17.88
CA SER A 120 -12.99 29.85 -16.58
C SER A 120 -13.92 28.92 -15.80
N PRO A 121 -13.50 27.68 -15.48
CA PRO A 121 -14.35 26.76 -14.76
C PRO A 121 -14.48 27.20 -13.30
N THR A 122 -15.61 26.89 -12.69
CA THR A 122 -15.79 26.92 -11.24
C THR A 122 -15.07 25.74 -10.59
N ARG A 123 -14.82 25.84 -9.28
CA ARG A 123 -14.23 24.72 -8.51
C ARG A 123 -15.09 23.46 -8.54
N GLU A 124 -16.41 23.62 -8.62
CA GLU A 124 -17.36 22.52 -8.70
C GLU A 124 -17.27 21.83 -10.07
N GLU A 125 -17.21 22.59 -11.17
CA GLU A 125 -17.00 22.02 -12.51
C GLU A 125 -15.67 21.27 -12.63
N VAL A 126 -14.60 21.76 -11.99
CA VAL A 126 -13.32 21.03 -11.92
C VAL A 126 -13.47 19.70 -11.19
N ARG A 127 -14.21 19.67 -10.07
CA ARG A 127 -14.49 18.45 -9.30
C ARG A 127 -15.30 17.45 -10.11
N ASP A 128 -16.38 17.92 -10.73
CA ASP A 128 -17.27 17.10 -11.54
C ASP A 128 -16.54 16.53 -12.76
N TRP A 129 -15.68 17.33 -13.38
CA TRP A 129 -14.84 16.88 -14.47
C TRP A 129 -13.89 15.76 -14.04
N PHE A 130 -13.13 15.93 -12.96
CA PHE A 130 -12.23 14.87 -12.46
C PHE A 130 -12.99 13.61 -12.04
N ASN A 131 -14.18 13.76 -11.46
CA ASN A 131 -15.05 12.61 -11.16
C ASN A 131 -15.50 11.89 -12.44
N LYS A 132 -15.98 12.64 -13.44
CA LYS A 132 -16.42 12.10 -14.74
C LYS A 132 -15.30 11.38 -15.49
N GLN A 133 -14.09 11.95 -15.47
CA GLN A 133 -12.90 11.38 -16.12
C GLN A 133 -12.20 10.31 -15.26
N ARG A 134 -12.78 9.97 -14.10
CA ARG A 134 -12.29 8.95 -13.16
C ARG A 134 -10.87 9.23 -12.68
N ASN A 135 -10.47 10.49 -12.52
CA ASN A 135 -9.17 10.84 -11.98
C ASN A 135 -9.15 10.61 -10.47
N LEU A 136 -8.55 9.51 -10.02
CA LEU A 136 -8.42 9.19 -8.60
C LEU A 136 -7.07 9.64 -8.06
N CYS A 137 -7.04 10.13 -6.82
CA CYS A 137 -5.82 10.40 -6.09
C CYS A 137 -5.94 9.89 -4.65
N ARG A 138 -4.95 9.10 -4.20
CA ARG A 138 -4.91 8.59 -2.82
C ARG A 138 -4.14 9.49 -1.85
N CYS A 139 -3.34 10.42 -2.35
CA CYS A 139 -2.38 11.18 -1.55
C CYS A 139 -2.90 12.56 -1.08
N THR A 140 -3.57 13.30 -1.95
CA THR A 140 -3.72 14.77 -1.80
C THR A 140 -5.02 15.21 -1.15
N GLY A 141 -6.04 14.35 -1.09
CA GLY A 141 -7.39 14.76 -0.71
C GLY A 141 -8.04 15.71 -1.73
N TYR A 142 -7.57 15.72 -2.98
CA TYR A 142 -8.09 16.45 -4.14
C TYR A 142 -8.02 17.98 -4.10
N LYS A 143 -8.18 18.62 -2.94
CA LYS A 143 -8.19 20.09 -2.81
C LYS A 143 -7.02 20.77 -3.54
N PRO A 144 -5.74 20.35 -3.37
CA PRO A 144 -4.62 20.95 -4.09
C PRO A 144 -4.72 20.82 -5.61
N LEU A 145 -5.29 19.72 -6.12
CA LEU A 145 -5.46 19.48 -7.56
C LEU A 145 -6.46 20.47 -8.18
N ILE A 146 -7.52 20.77 -7.43
CA ILE A 146 -8.52 21.76 -7.80
C ILE A 146 -7.89 23.15 -7.75
N ASP A 147 -7.17 23.49 -6.68
CA ASP A 147 -6.48 24.77 -6.52
C ASP A 147 -5.50 25.03 -7.68
N ALA A 148 -4.68 24.03 -8.03
CA ALA A 148 -3.74 24.10 -9.14
C ALA A 148 -4.43 24.30 -10.50
N THR A 149 -5.57 23.64 -10.73
CA THR A 149 -6.34 23.79 -11.97
C THR A 149 -6.88 25.21 -12.11
N MET A 150 -7.41 25.78 -11.03
CA MET A 150 -7.90 27.16 -11.01
C MET A 150 -6.76 28.17 -11.26
N ALA A 151 -5.61 27.96 -10.62
CA ALA A 151 -4.44 28.82 -10.80
C ALA A 151 -3.86 28.75 -12.22
N ALA A 152 -3.80 27.55 -12.80
CA ALA A 152 -3.39 27.37 -14.20
C ALA A 152 -4.35 28.08 -15.17
N ALA A 153 -5.66 28.04 -14.89
CA ALA A 153 -6.65 28.75 -15.68
C ALA A 153 -6.42 30.27 -15.66
N ALA A 154 -6.10 30.86 -14.49
CA ALA A 154 -5.77 32.28 -14.38
C ALA A 154 -4.54 32.67 -15.22
N VAL A 155 -3.49 31.84 -15.19
CA VAL A 155 -2.30 32.04 -16.06
C VAL A 155 -2.68 31.95 -17.54
N MET A 156 -3.49 30.97 -17.93
CA MET A 156 -3.93 30.79 -19.32
C MET A 156 -4.80 31.95 -19.83
N ARG A 157 -5.49 32.68 -18.92
CA ARG A 157 -6.26 33.90 -19.24
C ARG A 157 -5.41 35.18 -19.22
N GLY A 158 -4.13 35.09 -18.85
CA GLY A 158 -3.24 36.25 -18.75
C GLY A 158 -3.47 37.11 -17.50
N GLU A 159 -4.17 36.60 -16.49
CA GLU A 159 -4.40 37.30 -15.22
C GLU A 159 -3.15 37.31 -14.32
N MET A 160 -2.25 36.35 -14.54
CA MET A 160 -0.95 36.25 -13.88
C MET A 160 0.05 35.45 -14.73
N THR A 161 1.34 35.49 -14.37
CA THR A 161 2.40 34.75 -15.08
C THR A 161 2.69 33.38 -14.44
N LYS A 162 3.45 32.51 -15.14
CA LYS A 162 3.91 31.24 -14.55
C LYS A 162 4.83 31.49 -13.35
N GLU A 163 5.62 32.55 -13.41
CA GLU A 163 6.60 32.97 -12.40
C GLU A 163 5.92 33.44 -11.11
N ASP A 164 4.67 33.92 -11.19
CA ASP A 164 3.87 34.32 -10.03
C ASP A 164 3.35 33.12 -9.23
N LEU A 165 3.28 31.93 -9.84
CA LEU A 165 2.92 30.69 -9.14
C LEU A 165 4.06 30.14 -8.30
N VAL A 166 5.31 30.40 -8.72
CA VAL A 166 6.48 29.75 -8.14
C VAL A 166 6.95 30.53 -6.91
N PHE A 167 7.26 29.79 -5.84
CA PHE A 167 7.82 30.37 -4.63
C PHE A 167 9.15 31.10 -4.92
N LYS A 168 9.23 32.38 -4.52
CA LYS A 168 10.41 33.24 -4.67
C LYS A 168 11.14 33.31 -3.33
N GLN A 169 12.36 32.78 -3.29
CA GLN A 169 13.19 32.80 -2.07
C GLN A 169 13.62 34.24 -1.75
N THR A 170 13.32 34.72 -0.54
CA THR A 170 13.68 36.08 -0.08
C THR A 170 14.70 36.10 1.07
N GLY A 171 15.17 34.94 1.54
CA GLY A 171 16.17 34.80 2.60
C GLY A 171 16.94 33.48 2.49
N ASP A 172 17.55 33.00 3.57
CA ASP A 172 18.41 31.81 3.54
C ASP A 172 17.72 30.51 3.98
N SER A 173 16.42 30.55 4.30
CA SER A 173 15.66 29.39 4.78
C SER A 173 14.44 29.10 3.93
N ILE A 174 14.19 27.81 3.67
CA ILE A 174 12.98 27.29 3.03
C ILE A 174 12.02 26.64 4.05
N VAL A 175 12.40 26.56 5.34
CA VAL A 175 11.60 25.90 6.37
C VAL A 175 10.30 26.70 6.62
N GLY A 176 9.16 26.01 6.62
CA GLY A 176 7.85 26.65 6.79
C GLY A 176 7.32 27.37 5.55
N THR A 177 8.01 27.26 4.41
CA THR A 177 7.62 27.89 3.14
C THR A 177 6.91 26.89 2.20
N ASN A 178 6.49 27.38 1.03
CA ASN A 178 5.92 26.57 -0.06
C ASN A 178 6.97 26.20 -1.12
N TYR A 179 8.24 26.03 -0.72
CA TYR A 179 9.31 25.62 -1.64
C TYR A 179 8.93 24.31 -2.36
N ILE A 180 9.09 24.31 -3.68
CA ILE A 180 8.70 23.18 -4.53
C ILE A 180 9.62 22.00 -4.26
N ARG A 181 9.02 20.82 -4.01
CA ARG A 181 9.80 19.60 -3.79
C ARG A 181 10.69 19.27 -5.02
N PRO A 182 11.92 18.78 -4.85
CA PRO A 182 12.83 18.52 -5.97
C PRO A 182 12.27 17.58 -7.05
N SER A 183 11.50 16.56 -6.65
CA SER A 183 10.90 15.59 -7.58
C SER A 183 9.69 16.10 -8.37
N ALA A 184 9.21 17.32 -8.12
CA ALA A 184 7.94 17.80 -8.69
C ALA A 184 7.98 17.85 -10.22
N ALA A 185 9.06 18.40 -10.79
CA ALA A 185 9.23 18.58 -12.23
C ALA A 185 9.05 17.26 -12.99
N GLN A 186 9.83 16.25 -12.64
CA GLN A 186 9.78 14.93 -13.28
C GLN A 186 8.40 14.25 -13.13
N LYS A 187 7.73 14.43 -11.98
CA LYS A 187 6.40 13.85 -11.74
C LYS A 187 5.31 14.48 -12.60
N VAL A 188 5.38 15.80 -12.84
CA VAL A 188 4.37 16.52 -13.64
C VAL A 188 4.63 16.42 -15.14
N THR A 189 5.86 16.09 -15.56
CA THR A 189 6.23 15.85 -16.96
C THR A 189 6.20 14.36 -17.33
N GLY A 190 5.92 13.46 -16.39
CA GLY A 190 5.88 12.02 -16.63
C GLY A 190 7.25 11.34 -16.75
N THR A 191 8.34 12.06 -16.51
CA THR A 191 9.73 11.58 -16.60
C THR A 191 10.27 11.06 -15.26
N TRP A 192 9.40 10.92 -14.26
CA TRP A 192 9.67 10.17 -13.04
C TRP A 192 9.31 8.71 -13.30
N ASP A 193 10.31 7.90 -13.61
CA ASP A 193 10.12 6.47 -13.84
C ASP A 193 9.84 5.78 -12.51
N PHE A 194 8.76 5.00 -12.49
CA PHE A 194 8.38 4.10 -11.42
C PHE A 194 8.83 2.67 -11.74
N GLY A 195 8.65 1.71 -10.83
CA GLY A 195 9.19 0.35 -11.01
C GLY A 195 8.72 -0.37 -12.29
N ALA A 196 7.45 -0.19 -12.69
CA ALA A 196 6.92 -0.75 -13.94
C ALA A 196 7.35 0.04 -15.19
N ASP A 197 7.83 1.28 -15.04
CA ASP A 197 8.43 2.05 -16.13
C ASP A 197 9.87 1.59 -16.34
N ASP A 198 10.66 1.46 -15.27
CA ASP A 198 12.04 0.98 -15.30
C ASP A 198 12.12 -0.45 -15.84
N ALA A 199 11.16 -1.32 -15.47
CA ALA A 199 11.07 -2.67 -16.02
C ALA A 199 11.05 -2.68 -17.56
N LEU A 200 10.40 -1.70 -18.21
CA LEU A 200 10.37 -1.61 -19.68
C LEU A 200 11.69 -1.14 -20.29
N LYS A 201 12.55 -0.50 -19.49
CA LYS A 201 13.85 0.06 -19.90
C LYS A 201 15.03 -0.86 -19.57
N MET A 202 14.76 -1.97 -18.89
CA MET A 202 15.79 -2.98 -18.60
C MET A 202 16.35 -3.59 -19.90
N PRO A 203 17.58 -4.12 -19.86
CA PRO A 203 18.24 -4.70 -21.03
C PRO A 203 17.43 -5.84 -21.68
N GLU A 204 17.72 -6.08 -22.96
CA GLU A 204 17.25 -7.27 -23.67
C GLU A 204 17.62 -8.55 -22.90
N GLY A 205 16.74 -9.54 -22.93
CA GLY A 205 16.92 -10.78 -22.17
C GLY A 205 16.51 -10.68 -20.69
N THR A 206 15.99 -9.54 -20.23
CA THR A 206 15.30 -9.45 -18.93
C THR A 206 14.05 -10.35 -18.94
N LEU A 207 13.95 -11.26 -17.97
CA LEU A 207 12.80 -12.15 -17.84
C LEU A 207 11.63 -11.46 -17.13
N ARG A 208 10.42 -11.74 -17.58
CA ARG A 208 9.17 -11.25 -17.00
C ARG A 208 8.59 -12.35 -16.13
N LEU A 209 8.32 -12.02 -14.88
CA LEU A 209 7.82 -12.95 -13.88
C LEU A 209 6.31 -12.83 -13.76
N ALA A 210 5.64 -13.96 -13.59
CA ALA A 210 4.25 -14.07 -13.15
C ALA A 210 4.14 -15.10 -12.03
N LEU A 211 3.07 -15.00 -11.25
CA LEU A 211 2.85 -15.87 -10.08
C LEU A 211 1.69 -16.82 -10.34
N THR A 212 1.90 -18.10 -10.05
CA THR A 212 0.81 -19.04 -9.82
C THR A 212 0.34 -18.83 -8.38
N GLN A 213 -0.91 -18.41 -8.20
CA GLN A 213 -1.46 -18.00 -6.91
C GLN A 213 -2.62 -18.87 -6.45
N ALA A 214 -2.71 -19.08 -5.14
CA ALA A 214 -3.81 -19.77 -4.50
C ALA A 214 -5.16 -19.11 -4.80
N ARG A 215 -6.16 -19.93 -5.16
CA ARG A 215 -7.54 -19.50 -5.41
C ARG A 215 -8.51 -19.87 -4.28
N VAL A 216 -8.00 -20.44 -3.18
CA VAL A 216 -8.72 -20.77 -1.94
C VAL A 216 -7.99 -20.14 -0.75
N SER A 217 -8.64 -20.07 0.41
CA SER A 217 -8.07 -19.40 1.59
C SER A 217 -7.30 -20.31 2.53
N HIS A 218 -7.52 -21.62 2.50
CA HIS A 218 -6.83 -22.56 3.38
C HIS A 218 -6.83 -23.96 2.78
N ALA A 219 -5.66 -24.54 2.54
CA ALA A 219 -5.56 -25.89 1.98
C ALA A 219 -4.19 -26.52 2.22
N ASN A 220 -4.12 -27.85 2.28
CA ASN A 220 -2.84 -28.56 2.12
C ASN A 220 -2.55 -28.72 0.62
N ILE A 221 -1.30 -28.49 0.23
CA ILE A 221 -0.83 -28.74 -1.15
C ILE A 221 -0.42 -30.22 -1.24
N LEU A 222 -1.00 -30.94 -2.19
CA LEU A 222 -0.70 -32.35 -2.44
C LEU A 222 0.38 -32.51 -3.51
N SER A 223 0.27 -31.74 -4.60
CA SER A 223 1.24 -31.75 -5.68
C SER A 223 1.22 -30.42 -6.46
N ILE A 224 2.35 -30.12 -7.11
CA ILE A 224 2.51 -29.00 -8.05
C ILE A 224 3.10 -29.59 -9.32
N ASP A 225 2.36 -29.53 -10.42
CA ASP A 225 2.78 -29.97 -11.75
C ASP A 225 3.02 -28.75 -12.66
N THR A 226 4.28 -28.58 -13.07
CA THR A 226 4.76 -27.48 -13.91
C THR A 226 4.92 -27.87 -15.37
N THR A 227 4.70 -29.15 -15.72
CA THR A 227 5.07 -29.72 -17.02
C THR A 227 4.43 -28.98 -18.20
N GLU A 228 3.15 -28.65 -18.09
CA GLU A 228 2.42 -27.92 -19.13
C GLU A 228 2.98 -26.50 -19.29
N ALA A 229 3.11 -25.77 -18.17
CA ALA A 229 3.64 -24.41 -18.14
C ALA A 229 5.07 -24.32 -18.71
N GLU A 230 5.94 -25.27 -18.39
CA GLU A 230 7.32 -25.32 -18.90
C GLU A 230 7.40 -25.51 -20.41
N SER A 231 6.38 -26.11 -21.02
CA SER A 231 6.32 -26.31 -22.48
C SER A 231 5.72 -25.11 -23.24
N MET A 232 5.22 -24.09 -22.55
CA MET A 232 4.53 -22.96 -23.17
C MET A 232 5.48 -21.96 -23.83
N PRO A 233 5.01 -21.20 -24.84
CA PRO A 233 5.84 -20.24 -25.57
C PRO A 233 6.55 -19.26 -24.64
N GLY A 234 7.84 -19.03 -24.89
CA GLY A 234 8.65 -18.03 -24.20
C GLY A 234 9.02 -18.35 -22.75
N VAL A 235 8.50 -19.44 -22.17
CA VAL A 235 8.81 -19.84 -20.80
C VAL A 235 10.25 -20.33 -20.72
N VAL A 236 11.00 -19.76 -19.77
CA VAL A 236 12.39 -20.12 -19.50
C VAL A 236 12.47 -21.10 -18.33
N ARG A 237 11.69 -20.86 -17.27
CA ARG A 237 11.67 -21.72 -16.09
C ARG A 237 10.44 -21.45 -15.23
N VAL A 238 9.96 -22.49 -14.56
CA VAL A 238 9.04 -22.38 -13.42
C VAL A 238 9.82 -22.66 -12.14
N ILE A 239 9.71 -21.77 -11.16
CA ILE A 239 10.40 -21.82 -9.87
C ILE A 239 9.37 -22.16 -8.79
N THR A 240 9.66 -23.17 -8.00
CA THR A 240 8.88 -23.58 -6.82
C THR A 240 9.71 -23.44 -5.55
N ALA A 241 9.09 -23.69 -4.40
CA ALA A 241 9.81 -23.79 -3.13
C ALA A 241 10.99 -24.80 -3.16
N LYS A 242 10.91 -25.86 -3.98
CA LYS A 242 12.00 -26.84 -4.12
C LYS A 242 13.25 -26.20 -4.71
N ASP A 243 13.11 -25.31 -5.68
CA ASP A 243 14.22 -24.60 -6.30
C ASP A 243 14.88 -23.62 -5.32
N ILE A 244 14.09 -22.95 -4.48
CA ILE A 244 14.61 -22.06 -3.43
C ILE A 244 15.45 -22.86 -2.43
N LYS A 245 14.95 -24.02 -1.97
CA LYS A 245 15.68 -24.92 -1.06
C LYS A 245 16.93 -25.50 -1.71
N ALA A 246 16.85 -25.91 -2.98
CA ALA A 246 18.01 -26.40 -3.75
C ALA A 246 19.08 -25.32 -3.94
N ALA A 247 18.68 -24.05 -4.04
CA ALA A 247 19.59 -22.90 -4.07
C ALA A 247 20.12 -22.53 -2.68
N GLY A 248 19.79 -23.25 -1.61
CA GLY A 248 20.28 -23.01 -0.25
C GLY A 248 19.45 -22.02 0.58
N GLY A 249 18.25 -21.65 0.14
CA GLY A 249 17.32 -20.85 0.93
C GLY A 249 16.43 -21.67 1.86
N THR A 250 16.01 -21.09 2.98
CA THR A 250 15.07 -21.74 3.91
C THR A 250 13.62 -21.74 3.39
N ASN A 251 13.32 -20.95 2.36
CA ASN A 251 11.98 -20.66 1.88
C ASN A 251 11.07 -20.00 2.92
N LYS A 252 11.62 -19.37 3.97
CA LYS A 252 10.87 -18.64 4.99
C LYS A 252 11.27 -17.17 5.05
N ILE A 253 10.29 -16.29 5.19
CA ILE A 253 10.51 -14.88 5.52
C ILE A 253 10.51 -14.76 7.04
N ASN A 254 11.55 -14.14 7.58
CA ASN A 254 11.62 -13.82 9.00
C ASN A 254 10.69 -12.63 9.30
N GLY A 255 9.61 -12.88 10.04
CA GLY A 255 8.60 -11.89 10.40
C GLY A 255 9.04 -10.87 11.45
N LEU A 256 10.23 -11.03 12.03
CA LEU A 256 10.76 -10.21 13.12
C LEU A 256 9.81 -10.15 14.32
N VAL A 257 9.84 -11.19 15.15
CA VAL A 257 9.17 -11.18 16.46
C VAL A 257 9.78 -10.07 17.34
N MET A 258 9.09 -8.94 17.43
CA MET A 258 9.59 -7.74 18.11
C MET A 258 9.45 -7.84 19.63
N LEU A 259 8.50 -8.64 20.12
CA LEU A 259 8.16 -8.79 21.54
C LEU A 259 8.17 -10.26 21.97
N PRO A 260 9.35 -10.92 22.04
CA PRO A 260 9.46 -12.38 22.16
C PRO A 260 8.93 -12.96 23.47
N LYS A 261 8.96 -12.21 24.58
CA LYS A 261 8.63 -12.73 25.92
C LYS A 261 7.22 -13.34 26.05
N HIS A 262 6.27 -12.83 25.26
CA HIS A 262 4.86 -13.25 25.31
C HIS A 262 4.35 -13.71 23.94
N ASN A 263 5.26 -13.91 22.98
CA ASN A 263 4.93 -14.40 21.66
C ASN A 263 5.07 -15.93 21.64
N LYS A 264 4.08 -16.61 21.05
CA LYS A 264 4.00 -18.07 20.95
C LYS A 264 4.41 -18.58 19.56
N THR A 265 4.69 -17.70 18.61
CA THR A 265 5.35 -18.04 17.33
C THR A 265 6.83 -17.67 17.37
N ASP A 266 7.63 -18.33 16.53
CA ASP A 266 9.03 -18.00 16.26
C ASP A 266 9.22 -16.97 15.14
N GLY A 267 8.14 -16.65 14.40
CA GLY A 267 8.13 -15.67 13.31
C GLY A 267 8.61 -16.20 11.96
N PHE A 268 8.76 -17.51 11.78
CA PHE A 268 9.20 -18.13 10.53
C PHE A 268 8.08 -18.88 9.78
N GLU A 269 6.82 -18.58 10.10
CA GLU A 269 5.70 -19.24 9.44
C GLU A 269 5.54 -18.86 7.95
N ARG A 270 5.82 -17.60 7.59
CA ARG A 270 5.57 -17.04 6.25
C ARG A 270 6.51 -17.65 5.19
N PRO A 271 6.00 -18.39 4.18
CA PRO A 271 6.83 -18.90 3.11
C PRO A 271 7.20 -17.81 2.09
N VAL A 272 8.30 -18.00 1.34
CA VAL A 272 8.55 -17.23 0.10
C VAL A 272 7.62 -17.76 -0.99
N LEU A 273 7.59 -19.08 -1.19
CA LEU A 273 6.62 -19.80 -2.02
C LEU A 273 6.00 -20.94 -1.22
N CYS A 274 4.68 -21.12 -1.31
CA CYS A 274 3.99 -22.19 -0.60
C CYS A 274 4.43 -23.57 -1.11
N ASP A 275 4.79 -24.46 -0.19
CA ASP A 275 5.16 -25.86 -0.45
C ASP A 275 4.15 -26.85 0.11
N GLU A 276 3.82 -26.73 1.40
CA GLU A 276 2.99 -27.71 2.12
C GLU A 276 1.55 -27.22 2.29
N LYS A 277 1.36 -25.91 2.42
CA LYS A 277 0.07 -25.32 2.79
C LYS A 277 -0.16 -23.96 2.17
N ILE A 278 -1.42 -23.68 1.85
CA ILE A 278 -1.98 -22.38 1.51
C ILE A 278 -2.59 -21.81 2.79
N PHE A 279 -2.24 -20.58 3.14
CA PHE A 279 -2.68 -19.92 4.36
C PHE A 279 -3.68 -18.79 4.12
N GLN A 280 -3.67 -18.20 2.92
CA GLN A 280 -4.67 -17.24 2.46
C GLN A 280 -4.89 -17.30 0.95
N PHE A 281 -6.00 -16.70 0.51
CA PHE A 281 -6.21 -16.43 -0.91
C PHE A 281 -5.09 -15.56 -1.46
N GLY A 282 -4.60 -15.90 -2.67
CA GLY A 282 -3.55 -15.16 -3.35
C GLY A 282 -2.12 -15.60 -3.01
N ASP A 283 -1.91 -16.50 -2.05
CA ASP A 283 -0.58 -17.03 -1.74
C ASP A 283 0.19 -17.48 -2.98
N ALA A 284 1.45 -17.06 -3.10
CA ALA A 284 2.30 -17.45 -4.23
C ALA A 284 2.79 -18.90 -4.04
N ILE A 285 2.54 -19.73 -5.05
CA ILE A 285 2.87 -21.15 -5.06
C ILE A 285 4.07 -21.41 -5.99
N ALA A 286 4.10 -20.74 -7.14
CA ALA A 286 5.21 -20.80 -8.09
C ALA A 286 5.45 -19.45 -8.77
N ILE A 287 6.65 -19.26 -9.31
CA ILE A 287 7.04 -18.13 -10.17
C ILE A 287 7.30 -18.68 -11.56
N VAL A 288 6.63 -18.16 -12.58
CA VAL A 288 6.94 -18.45 -13.98
C VAL A 288 7.78 -17.31 -14.53
N ALA A 289 8.94 -17.61 -15.09
CA ALA A 289 9.81 -16.67 -15.79
C ALA A 289 9.74 -16.91 -17.30
N ALA A 290 9.39 -15.88 -18.06
CA ALA A 290 9.32 -15.91 -19.52
C ALA A 290 9.95 -14.68 -20.17
N ASP A 291 10.05 -14.66 -21.50
CA ASP A 291 10.50 -13.52 -22.31
C ASP A 291 9.55 -12.30 -22.27
N THR A 292 8.24 -12.53 -22.13
CA THR A 292 7.20 -11.49 -22.04
C THR A 292 6.29 -11.70 -20.85
N GLU A 293 5.66 -10.61 -20.36
CA GLU A 293 4.72 -10.69 -19.24
C GLU A 293 3.46 -11.50 -19.63
N GLU A 294 3.04 -11.43 -20.89
CA GLU A 294 1.89 -12.18 -21.41
C GLU A 294 2.16 -13.69 -21.38
N HIS A 295 3.31 -14.13 -21.90
CA HIS A 295 3.74 -15.53 -21.84
C HIS A 295 3.86 -16.01 -20.39
N ALA A 296 4.48 -15.21 -19.51
CA ALA A 296 4.62 -15.56 -18.10
C ALA A 296 3.26 -15.76 -17.43
N ARG A 297 2.31 -14.85 -17.65
CA ARG A 297 0.96 -14.94 -17.06
C ARG A 297 0.17 -16.12 -17.59
N ALA A 298 0.19 -16.34 -18.91
CA ALA A 298 -0.48 -17.48 -19.53
C ALA A 298 0.05 -18.81 -18.97
N ALA A 299 1.37 -18.94 -18.82
CA ALA A 299 1.98 -20.13 -18.24
C ALA A 299 1.74 -20.27 -16.73
N ALA A 300 1.66 -19.16 -15.98
CA ALA A 300 1.33 -19.20 -14.56
C ALA A 300 -0.08 -19.76 -14.30
N ASP A 301 -1.02 -19.54 -15.22
CA ASP A 301 -2.38 -20.13 -15.17
C ASP A 301 -2.40 -21.63 -15.55
N ALA A 302 -1.37 -22.13 -16.25
CA ALA A 302 -1.26 -23.53 -16.67
C ALA A 302 -0.57 -24.44 -15.63
N VAL A 303 0.05 -23.88 -14.59
CA VAL A 303 0.59 -24.67 -13.47
C VAL A 303 -0.56 -25.32 -12.70
N LYS A 304 -0.54 -26.65 -12.58
CA LYS A 304 -1.58 -27.41 -11.89
C LYS A 304 -1.18 -27.62 -10.44
N VAL A 305 -2.05 -27.19 -9.53
CA VAL A 305 -1.85 -27.37 -8.08
C VAL A 305 -2.97 -28.25 -7.56
N GLU A 306 -2.64 -29.47 -7.15
CA GLU A 306 -3.58 -30.34 -6.47
C GLU A 306 -3.59 -30.01 -4.98
N ILE A 307 -4.78 -29.80 -4.43
CA ILE A 307 -4.95 -29.35 -3.05
C ILE A 307 -6.02 -30.18 -2.33
N LYS A 308 -5.89 -30.26 -1.02
CA LYS A 308 -6.95 -30.67 -0.11
C LYS A 308 -7.39 -29.43 0.69
N GLU A 309 -8.53 -28.86 0.32
CA GLU A 309 -9.07 -27.69 0.99
C GLU A 309 -9.38 -27.97 2.47
N LEU A 310 -9.14 -26.97 3.32
CA LEU A 310 -9.35 -27.00 4.75
C LEU A 310 -10.35 -25.91 5.15
N PRO A 311 -11.06 -26.04 6.29
CA PRO A 311 -11.88 -24.96 6.82
C PRO A 311 -11.03 -23.69 7.03
N ALA A 312 -11.46 -22.56 6.47
CA ALA A 312 -10.78 -21.28 6.60
C ALA A 312 -11.45 -20.40 7.67
N TYR A 313 -10.66 -19.87 8.60
CA TYR A 313 -11.14 -18.92 9.61
C TYR A 313 -10.95 -17.49 9.09
N MET A 314 -12.05 -16.80 8.76
CA MET A 314 -11.98 -15.50 8.06
C MET A 314 -12.02 -14.28 8.98
N ASN A 315 -12.12 -14.50 10.29
CA ASN A 315 -12.03 -13.48 11.31
C ASN A 315 -11.42 -14.03 12.62
N ALA A 316 -10.98 -13.13 13.51
CA ALA A 316 -10.32 -13.52 14.76
C ALA A 316 -11.22 -14.33 15.72
N MET A 317 -12.52 -14.06 15.78
CA MET A 317 -13.44 -14.75 16.69
C MET A 317 -13.62 -16.21 16.29
N ASP A 318 -13.77 -16.48 14.99
CA ASP A 318 -13.84 -17.86 14.48
C ASP A 318 -12.52 -18.61 14.72
N ALA A 319 -11.37 -17.94 14.54
CA ALA A 319 -10.06 -18.56 14.68
C ALA A 319 -9.67 -18.90 16.14
N ILE A 320 -10.35 -18.34 17.13
CA ILE A 320 -10.14 -18.64 18.56
C ILE A 320 -11.27 -19.45 19.18
N ALA A 321 -12.22 -19.93 18.37
CA ALA A 321 -13.25 -20.83 18.87
C ALA A 321 -12.62 -22.09 19.51
N PRO A 322 -13.23 -22.69 20.55
CA PRO A 322 -12.62 -23.82 21.27
C PRO A 322 -12.26 -25.03 20.40
N ASP A 323 -12.95 -25.21 19.27
CA ASP A 323 -12.76 -26.27 18.28
C ASP A 323 -11.97 -25.82 17.03
N ALA A 324 -11.50 -24.57 17.00
CA ALA A 324 -10.70 -24.06 15.89
C ALA A 324 -9.35 -24.78 15.83
N ALA A 325 -9.09 -25.40 14.69
CA ALA A 325 -7.79 -25.98 14.37
C ALA A 325 -6.70 -24.90 14.28
N GLU A 326 -5.49 -25.24 14.69
CA GLU A 326 -4.33 -24.38 14.54
C GLU A 326 -4.01 -24.16 13.06
N ILE A 327 -3.98 -22.90 12.62
CA ILE A 327 -3.57 -22.51 11.27
C ILE A 327 -2.08 -22.80 11.08
N HIS A 328 -1.27 -22.65 12.11
CA HIS A 328 0.12 -23.08 12.12
C HIS A 328 0.26 -24.22 13.12
N PRO A 329 0.35 -25.49 12.67
CA PRO A 329 0.40 -26.62 13.57
C PRO A 329 1.51 -26.48 14.63
N GLY A 330 1.15 -26.65 15.90
CA GLY A 330 2.03 -26.44 17.05
C GLY A 330 2.03 -25.01 17.61
N THR A 331 1.33 -24.08 16.97
CA THR A 331 1.18 -22.69 17.42
C THR A 331 -0.31 -22.34 17.56
N PRO A 332 -0.78 -21.94 18.76
CA PRO A 332 -2.17 -21.55 18.93
C PRO A 332 -2.48 -20.29 18.11
N ASN A 333 -3.67 -20.24 17.52
CA ASN A 333 -4.09 -19.10 16.68
C ASN A 333 -4.00 -17.77 17.44
N ALA A 334 -4.33 -17.75 18.74
CA ALA A 334 -4.04 -16.62 19.64
C ALA A 334 -2.56 -16.64 20.10
N PHE A 335 -1.68 -16.09 19.26
CA PHE A 335 -0.24 -16.27 19.38
C PHE A 335 0.47 -15.18 20.20
N PHE A 336 -0.14 -14.02 20.44
CA PHE A 336 0.47 -12.96 21.25
C PHE A 336 -0.56 -12.24 22.11
N GLU A 337 -0.15 -11.82 23.31
CA GLU A 337 -0.96 -11.02 24.23
C GLU A 337 -0.11 -9.94 24.91
N THR A 338 -0.72 -8.77 25.10
CA THR A 338 -0.17 -7.70 25.92
C THR A 338 -1.24 -7.10 26.83
N ASN A 339 -0.81 -6.57 27.97
CA ASN A 339 -1.67 -5.97 28.98
C ASN A 339 -1.13 -4.57 29.33
N CYS A 340 -1.96 -3.54 29.20
CA CYS A 340 -1.72 -2.23 29.80
C CYS A 340 -2.34 -2.21 31.19
N ILE A 341 -1.49 -2.22 32.22
CA ILE A 341 -1.88 -2.20 33.63
C ILE A 341 -1.35 -0.90 34.24
N LYS A 342 -2.26 0.01 34.57
CA LYS A 342 -1.95 1.30 35.20
C LYS A 342 -2.81 1.49 36.44
N GLY A 343 -2.21 1.95 37.54
CA GLY A 343 -2.93 2.28 38.77
C GLY A 343 -3.63 1.10 39.45
N PRO A 344 -4.39 1.38 40.53
CA PRO A 344 -5.12 0.36 41.28
C PRO A 344 -6.26 -0.25 40.46
N ASP A 345 -6.79 -1.40 40.90
CA ASP A 345 -8.03 -1.94 40.34
C ASP A 345 -9.20 -0.99 40.62
N PHE A 346 -10.14 -0.92 39.68
CA PHE A 346 -11.33 -0.09 39.79
C PHE A 346 -12.55 -0.96 40.11
N ASP A 347 -13.32 -0.54 41.11
CA ASP A 347 -14.57 -1.19 41.47
C ASP A 347 -15.71 -0.65 40.58
N TRP A 348 -16.07 -1.40 39.55
CA TRP A 348 -17.11 -1.00 38.58
C TRP A 348 -18.52 -0.95 39.20
N ASP A 349 -18.74 -1.65 40.31
CA ASP A 349 -20.03 -1.66 41.02
C ASP A 349 -20.15 -0.47 42.00
N SER A 350 -19.04 0.27 42.22
CA SER A 350 -19.03 1.43 43.13
C SER A 350 -19.64 2.70 42.54
N ILE A 351 -19.92 2.74 41.22
CA ILE A 351 -20.50 3.89 40.52
C ILE A 351 -21.82 3.51 39.82
N PRO A 352 -22.78 4.44 39.69
CA PRO A 352 -24.05 4.16 39.02
C PRO A 352 -23.84 3.87 37.52
N ASP A 353 -24.74 3.08 36.93
CA ASP A 353 -24.72 2.76 35.50
C ASP A 353 -24.67 4.02 34.62
N SER A 354 -25.32 5.11 35.02
CA SER A 354 -25.30 6.40 34.30
C SER A 354 -23.91 7.03 34.14
N GLN A 355 -22.90 6.57 34.90
CA GLN A 355 -21.52 7.09 34.90
C GLN A 355 -20.52 6.12 34.24
N GLN A 356 -21.02 5.04 33.63
CA GLN A 356 -20.19 4.05 32.94
C GLN A 356 -20.82 3.57 31.63
N VAL A 357 -19.97 3.08 30.73
CA VAL A 357 -20.37 2.49 29.46
C VAL A 357 -19.48 1.30 29.13
N GLU A 358 -20.05 0.30 28.46
CA GLU A 358 -19.34 -0.76 27.74
C GLU A 358 -19.75 -0.67 26.27
N ILE A 359 -18.78 -0.67 25.35
CA ILE A 359 -19.03 -0.63 23.91
C ILE A 359 -18.20 -1.68 23.18
N GLU A 360 -18.78 -2.23 22.13
CA GLU A 360 -18.08 -3.03 21.14
C GLU A 360 -17.95 -2.23 19.83
N SER A 361 -16.76 -2.22 19.24
CA SER A 361 -16.52 -1.60 17.95
C SER A 361 -15.60 -2.45 17.08
N TYR A 362 -15.74 -2.29 15.76
CA TYR A 362 -15.00 -3.05 14.77
C TYR A 362 -14.30 -2.13 13.78
N CYS A 363 -12.97 -2.17 13.75
CA CYS A 363 -12.20 -1.53 12.69
C CYS A 363 -11.94 -2.55 11.58
N SER A 364 -12.39 -2.26 10.36
CA SER A 364 -12.33 -3.20 9.24
C SER A 364 -10.94 -3.41 8.63
N ARG A 365 -10.84 -4.44 7.76
CA ARG A 365 -9.65 -4.76 6.96
C ARG A 365 -9.45 -3.73 5.83
N GLN A 366 -8.95 -2.55 6.18
CA GLN A 366 -8.80 -1.46 5.23
C GLN A 366 -7.70 -1.76 4.19
N PRO A 367 -7.99 -1.70 2.88
CA PRO A 367 -6.99 -1.78 1.82
C PRO A 367 -6.31 -0.43 1.58
N HIS A 368 -4.99 -0.44 1.36
CA HIS A 368 -4.19 0.78 1.18
C HIS A 368 -4.62 1.58 -0.04
N LEU A 369 -4.93 0.88 -1.15
CA LEU A 369 -5.46 1.44 -2.40
C LEU A 369 -4.64 2.62 -2.94
N HIS A 370 -3.31 2.50 -2.90
CA HIS A 370 -2.46 3.27 -3.80
C HIS A 370 -2.75 2.87 -5.26
N LEU A 371 -2.47 3.77 -6.20
CA LEU A 371 -2.90 3.55 -7.60
C LEU A 371 -1.94 2.67 -8.38
N GLU A 372 -0.65 2.75 -8.09
CA GLU A 372 0.40 1.95 -8.72
C GLU A 372 0.45 0.58 -8.04
N PRO A 373 0.12 -0.53 -8.72
CA PRO A 373 0.30 -1.87 -8.17
C PRO A 373 1.73 -2.13 -7.68
N ASP A 374 1.89 -3.13 -6.82
CA ASP A 374 3.22 -3.52 -6.38
C ASP A 374 4.08 -4.01 -7.56
N CYS A 375 5.33 -3.57 -7.60
CA CYS A 375 6.23 -3.90 -8.70
C CYS A 375 7.69 -3.83 -8.25
N GLY A 376 8.56 -4.46 -9.02
CA GLY A 376 10.00 -4.46 -8.79
C GLY A 376 10.73 -5.24 -9.86
N TYR A 377 12.05 -5.19 -9.78
CA TYR A 377 12.96 -5.91 -10.65
C TYR A 377 14.25 -6.22 -9.89
N GLY A 378 15.07 -7.12 -10.43
CA GLY A 378 16.34 -7.45 -9.82
C GLY A 378 17.33 -8.03 -10.82
N TYR A 379 18.60 -8.04 -10.44
CA TYR A 379 19.72 -8.49 -11.25
C TYR A 379 20.94 -8.77 -10.35
N ILE A 380 21.97 -9.38 -10.92
CA ILE A 380 23.30 -9.46 -10.30
C ILE A 380 24.10 -8.25 -10.81
N ASP A 381 24.60 -7.40 -9.91
CA ASP A 381 25.32 -6.17 -10.28
C ASP A 381 26.82 -6.41 -10.56
N GLU A 382 27.56 -5.34 -10.90
CA GLU A 382 29.00 -5.45 -11.19
C GLU A 382 29.86 -5.95 -10.02
N ASP A 383 29.37 -5.83 -8.78
CA ASP A 383 30.03 -6.32 -7.56
C ASP A 383 29.70 -7.80 -7.31
N GLY A 384 28.85 -8.43 -8.13
CA GLY A 384 28.34 -9.78 -7.93
C GLY A 384 27.20 -9.88 -6.91
N MET A 385 26.60 -8.74 -6.53
CA MET A 385 25.55 -8.69 -5.51
C MET A 385 24.19 -8.99 -6.13
N ILE A 386 23.35 -9.74 -5.42
CA ILE A 386 21.93 -9.87 -5.78
C ILE A 386 21.25 -8.55 -5.40
N THR A 387 20.92 -7.76 -6.42
CA THR A 387 20.31 -6.44 -6.25
C THR A 387 18.83 -6.49 -6.59
N VAL A 388 18.00 -6.11 -5.63
CA VAL A 388 16.54 -6.07 -5.76
C VAL A 388 16.05 -4.64 -5.62
N HIS A 389 15.39 -4.14 -6.66
CA HIS A 389 14.73 -2.84 -6.70
C HIS A 389 13.23 -3.03 -6.48
N SER A 390 12.69 -2.40 -5.44
CA SER A 390 11.28 -2.57 -5.05
C SER A 390 10.70 -1.30 -4.45
N LYS A 391 9.42 -1.35 -4.06
CA LYS A 391 8.76 -0.25 -3.35
C LYS A 391 9.05 -0.22 -1.84
N SER A 392 10.02 -1.01 -1.34
CA SER A 392 10.33 -1.11 0.09
C SER A 392 10.52 0.29 0.70
N ILE A 393 9.93 0.52 1.88
CA ILE A 393 10.17 1.73 2.68
C ILE A 393 11.09 1.45 3.88
N GLY A 394 11.72 0.27 3.91
CA GLY A 394 12.59 -0.21 4.98
C GLY A 394 13.62 -1.17 4.41
N ILE A 395 14.44 -0.73 3.46
CA ILE A 395 15.39 -1.60 2.73
C ILE A 395 16.31 -2.40 3.68
N HIS A 396 16.90 -1.75 4.68
CA HIS A 396 17.76 -2.40 5.67
C HIS A 396 16.99 -3.28 6.67
N LEU A 397 15.68 -3.06 6.82
CA LEU A 397 14.80 -3.93 7.60
C LEU A 397 14.47 -5.21 6.80
N HIS A 398 14.16 -5.05 5.51
CA HIS A 398 13.74 -6.15 4.63
C HIS A 398 14.89 -7.08 4.25
N MET A 399 16.12 -6.58 4.14
CA MET A 399 17.30 -7.40 3.86
C MET A 399 17.42 -8.62 4.80
N PRO A 400 17.52 -8.45 6.15
CA PRO A 400 17.58 -9.59 7.07
C PRO A 400 16.27 -10.38 7.18
N MET A 401 15.13 -9.82 6.74
CA MET A 401 13.87 -10.57 6.71
C MET A 401 13.86 -11.64 5.61
N ILE A 402 14.53 -11.39 4.49
CA ILE A 402 14.44 -12.25 3.30
C ILE A 402 15.71 -13.05 2.99
N ALA A 403 16.89 -12.57 3.43
CA ALA A 403 18.21 -13.11 3.06
C ALA A 403 18.30 -14.63 3.19
N ASP A 404 18.03 -15.17 4.38
CA ASP A 404 18.05 -16.61 4.65
C ASP A 404 16.96 -17.36 3.86
N GLY A 405 15.79 -16.73 3.71
CA GLY A 405 14.66 -17.26 2.94
C GLY A 405 15.02 -17.59 1.49
N ILE A 406 15.82 -16.74 0.86
CA ILE A 406 16.32 -16.90 -0.51
C ILE A 406 17.75 -17.49 -0.58
N GLY A 407 18.37 -17.74 0.59
CA GLY A 407 19.71 -18.32 0.75
C GLY A 407 20.85 -17.39 0.34
N VAL A 408 20.65 -16.08 0.35
CA VAL A 408 21.68 -15.11 -0.05
C VAL A 408 22.32 -14.58 1.23
N PRO A 409 23.65 -14.70 1.40
CA PRO A 409 24.34 -14.04 2.52
C PRO A 409 23.98 -12.56 2.56
N LEU A 410 23.75 -12.01 3.76
CA LEU A 410 23.26 -10.65 3.92
C LEU A 410 24.18 -9.61 3.26
N GLU A 411 25.48 -9.85 3.30
CA GLU A 411 26.52 -9.04 2.68
C GLU A 411 26.52 -9.09 1.15
N ASN A 412 25.87 -10.09 0.54
CA ASN A 412 25.73 -10.27 -0.90
C ASN A 412 24.34 -9.86 -1.43
N LEU A 413 23.50 -9.30 -0.56
CA LEU A 413 22.15 -8.82 -0.90
C LEU A 413 22.12 -7.29 -0.86
N ARG A 414 21.54 -6.67 -1.89
CA ARG A 414 21.31 -5.22 -1.96
C ARG A 414 19.84 -4.95 -2.24
N LEU A 415 19.19 -4.17 -1.38
CA LEU A 415 17.83 -3.65 -1.63
C LEU A 415 17.87 -2.16 -1.95
N VAL A 416 17.22 -1.78 -3.05
CA VAL A 416 17.10 -0.39 -3.50
C VAL A 416 15.63 -0.02 -3.56
N GLN A 417 15.29 1.15 -3.01
CA GLN A 417 13.94 1.68 -3.11
C GLN A 417 13.74 2.36 -4.46
N ASN A 418 12.83 1.82 -5.26
CA ASN A 418 12.28 2.49 -6.43
C ASN A 418 11.50 3.74 -6.04
N HIS A 419 11.44 4.66 -6.99
CA HIS A 419 10.37 5.63 -7.05
C HIS A 419 9.00 4.94 -6.91
N ALA A 420 8.25 5.28 -5.85
CA ALA A 420 7.01 4.59 -5.50
C ALA A 420 5.78 5.49 -5.61
N GLY A 421 4.75 4.99 -6.28
CA GLY A 421 3.41 5.57 -6.45
C GLY A 421 2.53 5.55 -5.21
N GLY A 422 3.14 5.63 -4.02
CA GLY A 422 2.50 5.55 -2.72
C GLY A 422 2.43 4.12 -2.18
N THR A 423 2.50 4.01 -0.85
CA THR A 423 2.36 2.73 -0.13
C THR A 423 1.35 2.83 1.00
N PHE A 424 1.34 3.94 1.74
CA PHE A 424 0.51 4.11 2.93
C PHE A 424 0.77 3.03 4.00
N GLY A 425 1.92 2.36 3.95
CA GLY A 425 2.39 1.41 4.96
C GLY A 425 2.55 -0.04 4.48
N TYR A 426 1.91 -0.49 3.39
CA TYR A 426 1.96 -1.93 3.04
C TYR A 426 3.41 -2.42 2.80
N LYS A 427 4.27 -1.53 2.30
CA LYS A 427 5.72 -1.79 2.09
C LYS A 427 6.58 -1.70 3.34
N PHE A 428 5.98 -1.56 4.52
CA PHE A 428 6.69 -1.92 5.75
C PHE A 428 6.89 -3.43 5.84
N SER A 429 6.03 -4.20 5.17
CA SER A 429 6.19 -5.63 4.92
C SER A 429 6.94 -5.91 3.61
N PRO A 430 7.75 -6.98 3.54
CA PRO A 430 8.16 -7.56 2.28
C PRO A 430 6.93 -8.06 1.49
N THR A 431 6.95 -7.95 0.17
CA THR A 431 5.89 -8.47 -0.71
C THR A 431 6.50 -9.25 -1.86
N ASN A 432 7.21 -8.58 -2.76
CA ASN A 432 7.80 -9.17 -3.96
C ASN A 432 9.32 -9.28 -3.89
N GLU A 433 9.97 -8.74 -2.87
CA GLU A 433 11.43 -8.70 -2.73
C GLU A 433 12.04 -10.10 -2.68
N ALA A 434 11.50 -11.00 -1.86
CA ALA A 434 11.98 -12.37 -1.75
C ALA A 434 11.72 -13.16 -3.05
N LEU A 435 10.58 -12.93 -3.71
CA LEU A 435 10.24 -13.58 -4.98
C LEU A 435 11.23 -13.18 -6.08
N ILE A 436 11.52 -11.87 -6.20
CA ILE A 436 12.47 -11.34 -7.16
C ILE A 436 13.89 -11.82 -6.82
N GLY A 437 14.32 -11.71 -5.56
CA GLY A 437 15.65 -12.13 -5.13
C GLY A 437 15.92 -13.61 -5.35
N ALA A 438 14.95 -14.48 -5.05
CA ALA A 438 15.03 -15.90 -5.35
C ALA A 438 15.13 -16.15 -6.87
N ALA A 439 14.31 -15.47 -7.68
CA ALA A 439 14.35 -15.62 -9.13
C ALA A 439 15.69 -15.15 -9.73
N VAL A 440 16.24 -14.01 -9.29
CA VAL A 440 17.57 -13.54 -9.72
C VAL A 440 18.63 -14.58 -9.38
N LYS A 441 18.63 -15.11 -8.16
CA LYS A 441 19.58 -16.11 -7.72
C LYS A 441 19.53 -17.39 -8.56
N ILE A 442 18.33 -17.88 -8.83
CA ILE A 442 18.12 -19.18 -9.49
C ILE A 442 18.32 -19.09 -11.01
N LEU A 443 17.99 -17.94 -11.61
CA LEU A 443 18.06 -17.74 -13.06
C LEU A 443 19.35 -17.08 -13.50
N GLU A 444 20.08 -16.42 -12.60
CA GLU A 444 21.30 -15.64 -12.86
C GLU A 444 21.10 -14.63 -14.01
N ARG A 445 19.89 -14.06 -14.09
CA ARG A 445 19.47 -13.12 -15.13
C ARG A 445 18.67 -11.97 -14.53
N PRO A 446 18.64 -10.80 -15.19
CA PRO A 446 17.72 -9.74 -14.80
C PRO A 446 16.27 -10.21 -14.91
N VAL A 447 15.45 -9.87 -13.91
CA VAL A 447 14.04 -10.23 -13.85
C VAL A 447 13.18 -9.02 -13.46
N SER A 448 11.89 -9.05 -13.81
CA SER A 448 10.91 -8.06 -13.35
C SER A 448 9.59 -8.72 -12.97
N LEU A 449 8.97 -8.24 -11.90
CA LEU A 449 7.67 -8.71 -11.42
C LEU A 449 6.75 -7.50 -11.18
N VAL A 450 5.69 -7.41 -11.97
CA VAL A 450 4.70 -6.32 -11.92
C VAL A 450 3.33 -6.92 -11.60
N PHE A 451 2.74 -6.54 -10.48
CA PHE A 451 1.40 -6.98 -10.13
C PHE A 451 0.36 -6.23 -10.96
N ASN A 452 -0.76 -6.88 -11.26
CA ASN A 452 -1.98 -6.16 -11.63
C ASN A 452 -2.72 -5.68 -10.37
N GLN A 453 -3.77 -4.88 -10.53
CA GLN A 453 -4.50 -4.33 -9.39
C GLN A 453 -5.24 -5.39 -8.57
N PHE A 454 -5.72 -6.47 -9.20
CA PHE A 454 -6.34 -7.59 -8.51
C PHE A 454 -5.33 -8.23 -7.53
N GLN A 455 -4.15 -8.60 -8.02
CA GLN A 455 -3.04 -9.13 -7.21
C GLN A 455 -2.63 -8.14 -6.12
N ASN A 456 -2.56 -6.84 -6.43
CA ASN A 456 -2.24 -5.83 -5.44
C ASN A 456 -3.28 -5.79 -4.30
N ILE A 457 -4.57 -5.99 -4.60
CA ILE A 457 -5.62 -6.01 -3.58
C ILE A 457 -5.63 -7.32 -2.81
N THR A 458 -5.45 -8.47 -3.47
CA THR A 458 -5.60 -9.79 -2.84
C THR A 458 -4.32 -10.31 -2.19
N TYR A 459 -3.15 -9.87 -2.64
CA TYR A 459 -1.84 -10.40 -2.25
C TYR A 459 -0.81 -9.33 -1.84
N THR A 460 -1.32 -8.30 -1.18
CA THR A 460 -0.51 -7.43 -0.31
C THR A 460 -1.17 -7.43 1.07
N GLY A 461 -0.42 -7.14 2.12
CA GLY A 461 -1.02 -7.08 3.45
C GLY A 461 -2.01 -5.91 3.57
N LYS A 462 -2.79 -5.94 4.64
CA LYS A 462 -3.89 -5.00 4.91
C LYS A 462 -3.75 -4.41 6.30
N ARG A 463 -4.50 -3.34 6.60
CA ARG A 463 -4.76 -3.01 8.00
C ARG A 463 -5.42 -4.23 8.65
N SER A 464 -4.82 -4.76 9.71
CA SER A 464 -5.45 -5.80 10.53
C SER A 464 -6.71 -5.27 11.18
N PRO A 465 -7.85 -5.96 11.03
CA PRO A 465 -9.04 -5.65 11.79
C PRO A 465 -8.79 -5.71 13.28
N ALA A 466 -9.55 -4.90 14.02
CA ALA A 466 -9.57 -4.99 15.48
C ALA A 466 -11.01 -5.02 15.99
N PHE A 467 -11.24 -5.97 16.89
CA PHE A 467 -12.46 -6.10 17.69
C PHE A 467 -12.16 -5.49 19.04
N MET A 468 -12.76 -4.34 19.32
CA MET A 468 -12.49 -3.57 20.54
C MET A 468 -13.71 -3.68 21.44
N ASN A 469 -13.56 -4.31 22.61
CA ASN A 469 -14.53 -4.19 23.71
C ASN A 469 -13.90 -3.29 24.78
N ILE A 470 -14.51 -2.11 25.00
CA ILE A 470 -13.99 -1.07 25.88
C ILE A 470 -15.05 -0.67 26.90
N LYS A 471 -14.63 -0.59 28.17
CA LYS A 471 -15.39 0.06 29.25
C LYS A 471 -14.73 1.36 29.67
N LEU A 472 -15.55 2.37 29.91
CA LEU A 472 -15.14 3.64 30.51
C LEU A 472 -16.03 4.00 31.68
N ALA A 473 -15.41 4.59 32.70
CA ALA A 473 -16.06 5.13 33.88
C ALA A 473 -15.67 6.58 34.09
N ALA A 474 -16.61 7.41 34.54
CA ALA A 474 -16.38 8.77 34.99
C ALA A 474 -16.99 8.99 36.39
N ASP A 475 -16.59 10.07 37.07
CA ASP A 475 -17.33 10.54 38.25
C ASP A 475 -18.60 11.31 37.85
N GLU A 476 -19.37 11.79 38.83
CA GLU A 476 -20.59 12.58 38.62
C GLU A 476 -20.39 13.87 37.81
N ASN A 477 -19.16 14.36 37.71
CA ASN A 477 -18.83 15.58 36.97
C ASN A 477 -18.26 15.28 35.58
N GLY A 478 -18.12 14.02 35.17
CA GLY A 478 -17.56 13.65 33.86
C GLY A 478 -16.05 13.44 33.86
N LYS A 479 -15.37 13.45 35.01
CA LYS A 479 -13.94 13.15 35.05
C LYS A 479 -13.70 11.65 34.92
N LEU A 480 -12.94 11.24 33.91
CA LEU A 480 -12.61 9.84 33.65
C LEU A 480 -11.82 9.22 34.82
N LEU A 481 -12.29 8.06 35.27
CA LEU A 481 -11.74 7.33 36.40
C LEU A 481 -10.97 6.09 35.94
N ALA A 482 -11.60 5.29 35.09
CA ALA A 482 -11.07 3.99 34.70
C ALA A 482 -11.35 3.63 33.23
N LEU A 483 -10.45 2.83 32.67
CA LEU A 483 -10.59 2.18 31.38
C LEU A 483 -10.34 0.69 31.54
N TRP A 484 -11.26 -0.13 31.05
CA TRP A 484 -11.02 -1.56 30.84
C TRP A 484 -11.16 -1.89 29.36
N GLY A 485 -10.40 -2.88 28.89
CA GLY A 485 -10.54 -3.37 27.53
C GLY A 485 -10.12 -4.82 27.35
N ASN A 486 -10.81 -5.51 26.44
CA ASN A 486 -10.45 -6.84 25.98
C ASN A 486 -10.56 -6.88 24.45
N ASN A 487 -9.43 -6.72 23.77
CA ASN A 487 -9.39 -6.47 22.33
C ASN A 487 -8.69 -7.59 21.57
N TYR A 488 -9.08 -7.78 20.31
CA TYR A 488 -8.48 -8.77 19.42
C TYR A 488 -8.07 -8.15 18.11
N VAL A 489 -6.88 -8.51 17.63
CA VAL A 489 -6.33 -8.11 16.34
C VAL A 489 -6.31 -9.32 15.41
N ASP A 490 -7.07 -9.25 14.33
CA ASP A 490 -7.06 -10.23 13.25
C ASP A 490 -5.89 -9.94 12.32
N HIS A 491 -4.85 -10.77 12.36
CA HIS A 491 -3.59 -10.50 11.67
C HIS A 491 -3.38 -11.32 10.39
N GLY A 492 -4.39 -12.05 9.92
CA GLY A 492 -4.19 -13.03 8.84
C GLY A 492 -3.13 -14.08 9.21
N PRO A 493 -2.49 -14.72 8.23
CA PRO A 493 -1.66 -15.89 8.53
C PRO A 493 -0.20 -15.60 8.84
N TYR A 494 0.30 -14.38 8.63
CA TYR A 494 1.72 -14.07 8.77
C TYR A 494 1.92 -13.06 9.89
N SER A 495 2.77 -13.40 10.86
CA SER A 495 2.89 -12.72 12.16
C SER A 495 3.65 -11.41 12.14
N GLU A 496 4.27 -11.07 11.01
CA GLU A 496 5.23 -9.99 10.91
C GLU A 496 4.71 -8.68 11.50
N PHE A 497 5.37 -8.21 12.56
CA PHE A 497 5.01 -7.02 13.33
C PHE A 497 3.63 -7.04 14.02
N GLY A 498 2.89 -8.15 14.00
CA GLY A 498 1.56 -8.26 14.60
C GLY A 498 1.58 -8.10 16.12
N ASP A 499 2.61 -8.58 16.79
CA ASP A 499 2.85 -8.32 18.22
C ASP A 499 3.04 -6.82 18.50
N LEU A 500 3.81 -6.13 17.67
CA LEU A 500 4.04 -4.69 17.73
C LEU A 500 2.75 -3.91 17.47
N LEU A 501 1.89 -4.36 16.54
CA LEU A 501 0.57 -3.77 16.31
C LEU A 501 -0.30 -3.86 17.56
N THR A 502 -0.35 -5.04 18.18
CA THR A 502 -1.17 -5.26 19.36
C THR A 502 -0.66 -4.46 20.56
N MET A 503 0.66 -4.25 20.68
CA MET A 503 1.22 -3.29 21.63
C MET A 503 0.76 -1.85 21.38
N ARG A 504 0.50 -1.45 20.12
CA ARG A 504 -0.03 -0.10 19.84
C ARG A 504 -1.43 0.12 20.41
N LEU A 505 -2.24 -0.93 20.56
CA LEU A 505 -3.54 -0.83 21.24
C LEU A 505 -3.38 -0.54 22.73
N SER A 506 -2.35 -1.11 23.37
CA SER A 506 -2.00 -0.75 24.76
C SER A 506 -1.55 0.71 24.92
N GLN A 507 -1.00 1.30 23.86
CA GLN A 507 -0.46 2.67 23.88
C GLN A 507 -1.51 3.73 23.54
N PHE A 508 -2.44 3.44 22.63
CA PHE A 508 -3.35 4.44 22.06
C PHE A 508 -4.79 4.35 22.55
N THR A 509 -5.24 3.21 23.10
CA THR A 509 -6.61 3.10 23.62
C THR A 509 -6.77 3.99 24.86
N GLY A 510 -7.60 5.03 24.74
CA GLY A 510 -7.78 6.06 25.77
C GLY A 510 -6.67 7.12 25.80
N ALA A 511 -5.75 7.14 24.82
CA ALA A 511 -4.77 8.20 24.71
C ALA A 511 -5.46 9.54 24.36
N GLY A 512 -4.90 10.63 24.87
CA GLY A 512 -5.51 11.97 24.90
C GLY A 512 -5.99 12.39 26.29
N TYR A 513 -6.25 11.43 27.18
CA TYR A 513 -6.95 11.68 28.45
C TYR A 513 -6.20 11.21 29.70
N GLY A 514 -6.43 11.93 30.81
CA GLY A 514 -5.86 11.61 32.12
C GLY A 514 -6.59 10.50 32.87
N ILE A 515 -6.43 9.23 32.45
CA ILE A 515 -7.07 8.06 33.07
C ILE A 515 -6.10 7.38 34.04
N ASN A 516 -6.51 7.20 35.32
CA ASN A 516 -5.61 6.75 36.38
C ASN A 516 -5.66 5.24 36.65
N SER A 517 -6.78 4.57 36.36
CA SER A 517 -6.89 3.11 36.43
C SER A 517 -7.10 2.53 35.02
N ILE A 518 -6.18 1.68 34.56
CA ILE A 518 -6.29 1.02 33.25
C ILE A 518 -6.03 -0.47 33.40
N ARG A 519 -6.93 -1.28 32.83
CA ARG A 519 -6.79 -2.71 32.61
C ARG A 519 -7.18 -3.02 31.16
N ASN A 520 -6.24 -2.90 30.23
CA ASN A 520 -6.51 -3.09 28.81
C ASN A 520 -5.70 -4.27 28.25
N LYS A 521 -6.38 -5.36 27.96
CA LYS A 521 -5.83 -6.58 27.37
C LYS A 521 -6.03 -6.56 25.85
N SER A 522 -4.99 -6.90 25.10
CA SER A 522 -5.09 -7.04 23.64
C SER A 522 -4.37 -8.29 23.16
N THR A 523 -4.99 -9.02 22.23
CA THR A 523 -4.51 -10.32 21.72
C THR A 523 -4.38 -10.31 20.20
N THR A 524 -3.28 -10.83 19.66
CA THR A 524 -3.10 -11.06 18.22
C THR A 524 -3.52 -12.47 17.84
N VAL A 525 -4.24 -12.59 16.72
CA VAL A 525 -4.82 -13.85 16.26
C VAL A 525 -4.45 -14.12 14.79
N PHE A 526 -3.96 -15.33 14.51
CA PHE A 526 -3.82 -15.84 13.15
C PHE A 526 -5.19 -16.14 12.53
N THR A 527 -5.39 -15.74 11.26
CA THR A 527 -6.59 -16.07 10.47
C THR A 527 -6.20 -16.42 9.03
N ASN A 528 -7.15 -16.89 8.21
CA ASN A 528 -6.91 -17.23 6.79
C ASN A 528 -7.27 -16.11 5.81
N HIS A 529 -7.59 -14.92 6.33
CA HIS A 529 -7.77 -13.75 5.46
C HIS A 529 -6.41 -13.08 5.20
N ALA A 530 -6.39 -11.90 4.58
CA ALA A 530 -5.16 -11.27 4.13
C ALA A 530 -4.32 -10.85 5.34
N TRP A 531 -3.02 -11.14 5.28
CA TRP A 531 -2.08 -10.84 6.35
C TRP A 531 -2.04 -9.35 6.72
N GLY A 532 -1.66 -9.08 7.96
CA GLY A 532 -1.47 -7.74 8.47
C GLY A 532 -0.19 -7.10 7.92
N SER A 533 -0.32 -5.93 7.29
CA SER A 533 0.80 -5.03 7.07
C SER A 533 0.49 -3.69 7.71
N ALA A 534 1.53 -2.90 7.98
CA ALA A 534 1.31 -1.56 8.47
C ALA A 534 0.39 -0.77 7.52
N PHE A 535 -0.60 -0.06 8.07
CA PHE A 535 -1.34 0.97 7.37
C PHE A 535 -1.16 2.25 8.18
N ARG A 536 -0.87 3.38 7.52
CA ARG A 536 -0.74 4.74 8.07
C ARG A 536 -1.46 4.92 9.42
N ALA A 537 -0.69 5.35 10.42
CA ALA A 537 -1.04 5.50 11.84
C ALA A 537 -1.04 4.21 12.71
N TYR A 538 -0.95 3.02 12.10
CA TYR A 538 -0.63 1.72 12.71
C TYR A 538 -1.07 1.49 14.17
N GLY A 539 -2.30 0.98 14.34
CA GLY A 539 -2.90 0.67 15.64
C GLY A 539 -3.73 1.81 16.23
N SER A 540 -3.36 3.06 16.00
CA SER A 540 -4.14 4.19 16.54
C SER A 540 -5.55 4.34 15.94
N PRO A 541 -5.81 4.09 14.62
CA PRO A 541 -7.18 4.17 14.11
C PRO A 541 -8.11 3.12 14.74
N GLN A 542 -7.60 1.91 15.00
CA GLN A 542 -8.33 0.88 15.72
C GLN A 542 -8.62 1.29 17.17
N SER A 543 -7.60 1.78 17.86
CA SER A 543 -7.67 2.18 19.27
C SER A 543 -8.61 3.37 19.50
N TYR A 544 -8.52 4.39 18.66
CA TYR A 544 -9.38 5.57 18.72
C TYR A 544 -10.80 5.28 18.28
N MET A 545 -11.03 4.37 17.32
CA MET A 545 -12.39 3.94 16.99
C MET A 545 -13.10 3.36 18.21
N GLY A 546 -12.41 2.54 19.03
CA GLY A 546 -12.99 2.07 20.30
C GLY A 546 -13.13 3.20 21.33
N SER A 547 -12.02 3.82 21.71
CA SER A 547 -12.01 4.77 22.83
C SER A 547 -12.75 6.08 22.59
N GLU A 548 -12.69 6.67 21.39
CA GLU A 548 -13.42 7.93 21.09
C GLU A 548 -14.93 7.70 20.98
N ILE A 549 -15.37 6.55 20.46
CA ILE A 549 -16.79 6.19 20.46
C ILE A 549 -17.27 5.99 21.90
N ALA A 550 -16.47 5.30 22.73
CA ALA A 550 -16.80 5.13 24.14
C ALA A 550 -16.98 6.48 24.88
N ILE A 551 -16.16 7.48 24.55
CA ILE A 551 -16.28 8.83 25.12
C ILE A 551 -17.58 9.51 24.68
N ASP A 552 -17.94 9.47 23.40
CA ASP A 552 -19.19 10.06 22.91
C ASP A 552 -20.42 9.40 23.55
N VAL A 553 -20.40 8.07 23.67
CA VAL A 553 -21.51 7.32 24.28
C VAL A 553 -21.61 7.63 25.78
N LEU A 554 -20.48 7.72 26.49
CA LEU A 554 -20.47 8.09 27.91
C LEU A 554 -20.96 9.54 28.10
N ALA A 555 -20.49 10.48 27.29
CA ALA A 555 -20.92 11.88 27.33
C ALA A 555 -22.44 11.99 27.11
N ALA A 556 -22.97 11.30 26.10
CA ALA A 556 -24.41 11.26 25.83
C ALA A 556 -25.20 10.65 27.00
N LYS A 557 -24.70 9.56 27.62
CA LYS A 557 -25.33 8.91 28.78
C LYS A 557 -25.38 9.82 30.00
N MET A 558 -24.36 10.66 30.17
CA MET A 558 -24.25 11.61 31.28
C MET A 558 -24.92 12.96 31.00
N GLY A 559 -25.38 13.21 29.77
CA GLY A 559 -25.93 14.51 29.37
C GLY A 559 -24.88 15.63 29.29
N ILE A 560 -23.63 15.28 29.01
CA ILE A 560 -22.50 16.20 28.84
C ILE A 560 -22.23 16.37 27.34
N ASP A 561 -21.92 17.59 26.90
CA ASP A 561 -21.48 17.80 25.52
C ASP A 561 -20.18 17.00 25.23
N PRO A 562 -20.08 16.25 24.12
CA PRO A 562 -18.91 15.43 23.83
C PRO A 562 -17.60 16.22 23.70
N PHE A 563 -17.64 17.50 23.32
CA PHE A 563 -16.46 18.35 23.31
C PHE A 563 -16.04 18.73 24.73
N ASP A 564 -16.99 19.13 25.58
CA ASP A 564 -16.74 19.47 26.99
C ASP A 564 -16.17 18.28 27.75
N MET A 565 -16.70 17.06 27.51
CA MET A 565 -16.17 15.82 28.08
C MET A 565 -14.69 15.62 27.73
N ARG A 566 -14.30 15.93 26.49
CA ARG A 566 -12.90 15.83 26.04
C ARG A 566 -12.01 16.93 26.62
N GLU A 567 -12.46 18.19 26.59
CA GLU A 567 -11.71 19.33 27.14
C GLU A 567 -11.44 19.14 28.64
N MET A 568 -12.43 18.64 29.38
CA MET A 568 -12.28 18.36 30.79
C MET A 568 -11.20 17.32 31.07
N ASN A 569 -11.11 16.28 30.24
CA ASN A 569 -10.26 15.12 30.48
C ASN A 569 -8.93 15.13 29.71
N CYS A 570 -8.74 16.09 28.80
CA CYS A 570 -7.52 16.17 28.00
C CYS A 570 -6.26 16.30 28.87
N TYR A 571 -5.11 15.94 28.31
CA TYR A 571 -3.84 16.06 29.02
C TYR A 571 -3.59 17.48 29.54
N LYS A 572 -3.46 17.59 30.86
CA LYS A 572 -3.16 18.84 31.57
C LYS A 572 -1.80 18.73 32.24
N ARG A 573 -1.07 19.85 32.30
CA ARG A 573 0.21 19.91 33.02
C ARG A 573 -0.05 19.60 34.49
N ILE A 574 0.48 18.48 34.97
CA ILE A 574 0.49 18.19 36.41
C ILE A 574 1.39 19.25 37.06
N ARG A 575 0.82 20.13 37.90
CA ARG A 575 1.62 20.91 38.84
C ARG A 575 2.21 19.93 39.85
N ARG A 576 3.40 19.39 39.58
CA ARG A 576 4.18 18.71 40.62
C ARG A 576 4.59 19.78 41.63
N ASN A 577 4.08 19.72 42.85
CA ASN A 577 4.86 20.21 43.98
C ASN A 577 6.09 19.32 44.01
N TYR A 578 7.26 19.92 43.82
CA TYR A 578 8.54 19.22 43.80
C TYR A 578 8.76 18.63 45.20
N ASP A 579 8.61 17.31 45.32
CA ASP A 579 9.00 16.53 46.50
C ASP A 579 10.31 15.80 46.15
N PRO A 580 11.47 16.26 46.65
CA PRO A 580 12.77 15.69 46.30
C PRO A 580 12.95 14.21 46.71
N ASP A 581 12.08 13.66 47.56
CA ASP A 581 12.23 12.30 48.10
C ASP A 581 11.45 11.21 47.32
N ARG A 582 10.69 11.57 46.28
CA ARG A 582 9.94 10.61 45.43
C ARG A 582 10.53 10.47 44.02
N LEU A 583 11.77 10.01 43.92
CA LEU A 583 12.29 9.42 42.68
C LEU A 583 11.89 7.94 42.62
N SER A 584 10.67 7.65 42.18
CA SER A 584 10.35 6.34 41.61
C SER A 584 10.23 6.48 40.10
N ALA A 585 11.06 5.71 39.40
CA ALA A 585 11.06 5.62 37.94
C ALA A 585 9.71 5.05 37.47
N GLY A 586 8.98 5.82 36.68
CA GLY A 586 7.73 5.33 36.08
C GLY A 586 6.70 6.42 35.82
N SER A 587 7.00 7.36 34.92
CA SER A 587 5.96 8.19 34.30
C SER A 587 6.49 8.92 33.07
N ILE A 588 6.82 8.16 32.03
CA ILE A 588 6.78 8.66 30.66
C ILE A 588 6.03 7.60 29.85
N LEU A 589 4.70 7.62 29.97
CA LEU A 589 3.73 7.15 28.99
C LEU A 589 2.48 7.99 29.17
#